data_AF-A0A2K8X213-F1
#
_entry.id   AF-A0A2K8X213-F1
#
_cell.length_a   1.000
_cell.length_b   1.000
_cell.length_c   1.000
_cell.angle_alpha   90.00
_cell.angle_beta   90.00
_cell.angle_gamma   90.00
#
_symmetry.space_group_name_H-M   'P 1'
#
loop_
_entity.id
_entity.type
_entity.pdbx_description
1 polymer ?
#
loop_
_entity_poly.entity_id
_entity_poly.type
_entity_poly.pdbx_seq_one_letter_code
_entity_poly.pdbx_strand_id
1 'polypeptide(L)'
;MKPKNNKERRNSFLKFILIFIVTVGTIVTAVFFDFQIADKENEVLKEQAMLVKEELKFQAEFANKMEVVSIMIDSLTAPGATVSFDNAEIGNKLSDLQNSIPRKDSTANYELYDKIIKTFVKLQKSQNRLIGVREVEEKIKEFEIELKDCDEEVASLNRDLQVALRK
;
A
#
# COMPACT_ATOMS: atom_id res chain seq x y z
N MET A 1 89.93 -13.29 -14.69
CA MET A 1 89.84 -11.92 -15.27
C MET A 1 88.56 -11.26 -14.79
N LYS A 2 88.63 -10.12 -14.08
CA LYS A 2 87.42 -9.35 -13.73
C LYS A 2 86.91 -8.66 -15.00
N PRO A 3 85.63 -8.81 -15.38
CA PRO A 3 85.13 -8.22 -16.61
C PRO A 3 85.25 -6.69 -16.53
N LYS A 4 85.85 -6.07 -17.55
CA LYS A 4 86.11 -4.63 -17.64
C LYS A 4 84.82 -3.80 -17.56
N ASN A 5 83.66 -4.40 -17.86
CA ASN A 5 82.35 -3.75 -17.83
C ASN A 5 81.50 -3.99 -16.55
N ASN A 6 82.14 -4.20 -15.40
CA ASN A 6 81.39 -4.47 -14.16
C ASN A 6 80.56 -3.27 -13.67
N LYS A 7 80.99 -2.04 -13.97
CA LYS A 7 80.32 -0.80 -13.53
C LYS A 7 79.03 -0.53 -14.31
N GLU A 8 79.03 -0.70 -15.64
CA GLU A 8 77.79 -0.52 -16.42
C GLU A 8 76.81 -1.65 -16.17
N ARG A 9 77.28 -2.88 -15.99
CA ARG A 9 76.40 -4.01 -15.58
C ARG A 9 75.68 -3.73 -14.27
N ARG A 10 76.37 -3.20 -13.26
CA ARG A 10 75.75 -2.85 -11.97
C ARG A 10 74.73 -1.71 -12.12
N ASN A 11 75.02 -0.72 -12.96
CA ASN A 11 74.12 0.40 -13.21
C ASN A 11 72.85 -0.04 -13.97
N SER A 12 73.00 -0.84 -15.02
CA SER A 12 71.87 -1.41 -15.77
C SER A 12 71.02 -2.33 -14.91
N PHE A 13 71.64 -3.12 -14.02
CA PHE A 13 70.92 -3.96 -13.06
C PHE A 13 70.14 -3.14 -12.02
N LEU A 14 70.72 -2.04 -11.52
CA LEU A 14 70.00 -1.13 -10.61
C LEU A 14 68.80 -0.46 -11.30
N LYS A 15 68.98 0.00 -12.54
CA LYS A 15 67.89 0.57 -13.36
C LYS A 15 66.78 -0.47 -13.62
N PHE A 16 67.16 -1.72 -13.89
CA PHE A 16 66.21 -2.82 -14.05
C PHE A 16 65.43 -3.08 -12.77
N ILE A 17 66.08 -3.17 -11.61
CA ILE A 17 65.40 -3.35 -10.31
C ILE A 17 64.47 -2.18 -10.03
N LEU A 18 64.89 -0.94 -10.29
CA LEU A 18 64.06 0.24 -10.07
C LEU A 18 62.79 0.20 -10.92
N ILE A 19 62.92 -0.07 -12.22
CA ILE A 19 61.78 -0.22 -13.13
C ILE A 19 60.89 -1.40 -12.71
N PHE A 20 61.49 -2.52 -12.31
CA PHE A 20 60.76 -3.70 -11.85
C PHE A 20 59.91 -3.39 -10.61
N ILE A 21 60.48 -2.71 -9.61
CA ILE A 21 59.74 -2.31 -8.40
C ILE A 21 58.60 -1.34 -8.75
N VAL A 22 58.84 -0.37 -9.63
CA VAL A 22 57.81 0.57 -10.06
C VAL A 22 56.67 -0.16 -10.78
N THR A 23 56.98 -1.05 -11.72
CA THR A 23 55.96 -1.81 -12.46
C THR A 23 55.17 -2.74 -11.55
N VAL A 24 55.85 -3.51 -10.68
CA VAL A 24 55.18 -4.39 -9.71
C VAL A 24 54.34 -3.58 -8.73
N GLY A 25 54.85 -2.46 -8.23
CA GLY A 25 54.13 -1.56 -7.33
C GLY A 25 52.85 -1.01 -7.97
N THR A 26 52.92 -0.59 -9.24
CA THR A 26 51.74 -0.14 -9.99
C THR A 26 50.72 -1.25 -10.16
N ILE A 27 51.14 -2.47 -10.51
CA ILE A 27 50.24 -3.62 -10.67
C ILE A 27 49.56 -3.97 -9.35
N VAL A 28 50.32 -4.08 -8.26
CA VAL A 28 49.77 -4.39 -6.92
C VAL A 28 48.78 -3.32 -6.47
N THR A 29 49.10 -2.04 -6.69
CA THR A 29 48.22 -0.93 -6.33
C THR A 29 46.93 -0.95 -7.15
N ALA A 30 47.02 -1.21 -8.46
CA ALA A 30 45.84 -1.33 -9.32
C ALA A 30 44.93 -2.48 -8.87
N VAL A 31 45.50 -3.65 -8.61
CA VAL A 31 44.75 -4.82 -8.10
C VAL A 31 44.13 -4.52 -6.72
N PHE A 32 44.86 -3.86 -5.83
CA PHE A 32 44.35 -3.49 -4.51
C PHE A 32 43.12 -2.56 -4.59
N PHE A 33 43.16 -1.54 -5.44
CA PHE A 33 42.01 -0.64 -5.63
C PHE A 33 40.82 -1.35 -6.27
N ASP A 34 41.04 -2.26 -7.22
CA ASP A 34 39.99 -3.02 -7.88
C ASP A 34 39.16 -3.84 -6.88
N PHE A 35 39.83 -4.55 -5.96
CA PHE A 35 39.15 -5.30 -4.90
C PHE A 35 38.45 -4.40 -3.86
N GLN A 36 39.11 -3.32 -3.42
CA GLN A 36 38.55 -2.46 -2.38
C GLN A 36 37.32 -1.67 -2.86
N ILE A 37 37.29 -1.26 -4.13
CA ILE A 37 36.13 -0.58 -4.72
C ILE A 37 34.98 -1.58 -4.84
N ALA A 38 35.23 -2.79 -5.32
CA ALA A 38 34.21 -3.83 -5.46
C ALA A 38 33.54 -4.18 -4.10
N ASP A 39 34.30 -4.23 -3.01
CA ASP A 39 33.74 -4.49 -1.67
C ASP A 39 32.80 -3.38 -1.20
N LYS A 40 33.18 -2.11 -1.41
CA LYS A 40 32.34 -0.96 -1.04
C LYS A 40 31.09 -0.86 -1.89
N GLU A 41 31.19 -1.09 -3.20
CA GLU A 41 30.03 -1.14 -4.09
C GLU A 41 29.06 -2.25 -3.68
N ASN A 42 29.58 -3.44 -3.35
CA ASN A 42 28.76 -4.54 -2.84
C ASN A 42 28.08 -4.20 -1.51
N GLU A 43 28.74 -3.47 -0.61
CA GLU A 43 28.14 -3.03 0.65
C GLU A 43 26.98 -2.06 0.42
N VAL A 44 27.18 -1.03 -0.42
CA VAL A 44 26.13 -0.07 -0.78
C VAL A 44 24.97 -0.75 -1.50
N LEU A 45 25.25 -1.69 -2.41
CA LEU A 45 24.21 -2.46 -3.10
C LEU A 45 23.39 -3.32 -2.13
N LYS A 46 24.04 -3.93 -1.14
CA LYS A 46 23.34 -4.69 -0.08
C LYS A 46 22.45 -3.78 0.77
N GLU A 47 22.92 -2.59 1.11
CA GLU A 47 22.14 -1.61 1.87
C GLU A 47 20.90 -1.16 1.09
N GLN A 48 21.06 -0.80 -0.19
CA GLN A 48 19.95 -0.44 -1.06
C GLN A 48 18.96 -1.61 -1.24
N ALA A 49 19.47 -2.83 -1.42
CA ALA A 49 18.62 -4.02 -1.54
C ALA A 49 17.81 -4.28 -0.25
N MET A 50 18.39 -4.01 0.93
CA MET A 50 17.66 -4.10 2.20
C MET A 50 16.53 -3.07 2.28
N LEU A 51 16.79 -1.81 1.92
CA LEU A 51 15.77 -0.76 1.90
C LEU A 51 14.61 -1.11 0.95
N VAL A 52 14.91 -1.57 -0.26
CA VAL A 52 13.89 -2.02 -1.23
C VAL A 52 13.10 -3.20 -0.70
N LYS A 53 13.76 -4.16 -0.05
CA LYS A 53 13.09 -5.32 0.54
C LYS A 53 12.15 -4.93 1.68
N GLU A 54 12.54 -3.98 2.51
CA GLU A 54 11.68 -3.44 3.58
C GLU A 54 10.48 -2.70 2.99
N GLU A 55 10.68 -1.87 1.96
CA GLU A 55 9.60 -1.17 1.25
C GLU A 55 8.61 -2.16 0.62
N LEU A 56 9.10 -3.19 -0.09
CA LEU A 56 8.25 -4.24 -0.67
C LEU A 56 7.46 -5.01 0.37
N LYS A 57 8.09 -5.31 1.52
CA LYS A 57 7.41 -5.96 2.64
C LYS A 57 6.30 -5.07 3.19
N PHE A 58 6.57 -3.79 3.42
CA PHE A 58 5.56 -2.83 3.86
C PHE A 58 4.41 -2.73 2.85
N GLN A 59 4.71 -2.63 1.55
CA GLN A 59 3.71 -2.57 0.49
C GLN A 59 2.80 -3.80 0.48
N ALA A 60 3.36 -5.00 0.62
CA ALA A 60 2.59 -6.24 0.69
C ALA A 60 1.70 -6.29 1.94
N GLU A 61 2.23 -5.91 3.11
CA GLU A 61 1.45 -5.86 4.35
C GLU A 61 0.34 -4.80 4.30
N PHE A 62 0.63 -3.64 3.73
CA PHE A 62 -0.35 -2.58 3.51
C PHE A 62 -1.48 -3.06 2.59
N ALA A 63 -1.13 -3.66 1.44
CA ALA A 63 -2.11 -4.18 0.49
C ALA A 63 -3.03 -5.23 1.12
N ASN A 64 -2.47 -6.20 1.85
CA ASN A 64 -3.25 -7.24 2.53
C ASN A 64 -4.23 -6.64 3.56
N LYS A 65 -3.79 -5.65 4.35
CA LYS A 65 -4.65 -4.97 5.31
C LYS A 65 -5.76 -4.19 4.62
N MET A 66 -5.47 -3.52 3.49
CA MET A 66 -6.48 -2.82 2.69
C MET A 66 -7.50 -3.79 2.08
N GLU A 67 -7.07 -4.97 1.63
CA GLU A 67 -7.97 -6.02 1.14
C GLU A 67 -8.95 -6.48 2.22
N VAL A 68 -8.47 -6.71 3.45
CA VAL A 68 -9.33 -7.03 4.60
C VAL A 68 -10.36 -5.93 4.85
N VAL A 69 -9.95 -4.65 4.80
CA VAL A 69 -10.88 -3.53 4.94
C VAL A 69 -11.88 -3.48 3.79
N SER A 70 -11.48 -3.80 2.55
CA SER A 70 -12.39 -3.87 1.39
C SER A 70 -13.50 -4.88 1.64
N ILE A 71 -13.12 -6.10 2.04
CA ILE A 71 -14.07 -7.19 2.33
C ILE A 71 -15.05 -6.78 3.44
N MET A 72 -14.55 -6.10 4.48
CA MET A 72 -15.40 -5.58 5.55
C MET A 72 -16.41 -4.54 5.03
N ILE A 73 -15.96 -3.59 4.20
CA ILE A 73 -16.84 -2.57 3.61
C ILE A 73 -17.91 -3.23 2.73
N ASP A 74 -17.56 -4.24 1.94
CA ASP A 74 -18.52 -4.95 1.08
C ASP A 74 -19.54 -5.73 1.94
N SER A 75 -19.10 -6.30 3.06
CA SER A 75 -19.95 -7.04 3.99
C SER A 75 -20.97 -6.18 4.75
N LEU A 76 -20.82 -4.84 4.77
CA LEU A 76 -21.78 -3.93 5.43
C LEU A 76 -23.21 -4.06 4.87
N THR A 77 -23.34 -4.52 3.62
CA THR A 77 -24.65 -4.69 2.97
C THR A 77 -25.27 -6.08 3.21
N ALA A 78 -24.56 -6.98 3.89
CA ALA A 78 -25.04 -8.34 4.12
C ALA A 78 -26.24 -8.39 5.09
N PRO A 79 -27.20 -9.29 4.89
CA PRO A 79 -28.30 -9.51 5.83
C PRO A 79 -27.78 -9.92 7.21
N GLY A 80 -28.16 -9.18 8.26
CA GLY A 80 -27.73 -9.43 9.64
C GLY A 80 -26.39 -8.79 10.03
N ALA A 81 -25.78 -7.98 9.17
CA ALA A 81 -24.59 -7.20 9.50
C ALA A 81 -24.87 -6.20 10.63
N THR A 82 -23.92 -6.07 11.58
CA THR A 82 -24.03 -5.08 12.65
C THR A 82 -23.30 -3.82 12.20
N VAL A 83 -23.96 -3.06 11.33
CA VAL A 83 -23.41 -1.89 10.62
C VAL A 83 -22.67 -0.93 11.57
N SER A 84 -23.17 -0.72 12.80
CA SER A 84 -22.49 0.15 13.77
C SER A 84 -21.17 -0.42 14.29
N PHE A 85 -21.09 -1.72 14.57
CA PHE A 85 -19.87 -2.37 15.06
C PHE A 85 -18.85 -2.47 13.93
N ASP A 86 -19.28 -2.94 12.76
CA ASP A 86 -18.42 -3.13 11.60
C ASP A 86 -17.82 -1.78 11.15
N ASN A 87 -18.58 -0.69 11.19
CA ASN A 87 -18.07 0.65 10.89
C ASN A 87 -17.00 1.12 11.87
N ALA A 88 -17.14 0.81 13.17
CA ALA A 88 -16.15 1.17 14.17
C ALA A 88 -14.86 0.36 13.96
N GLU A 89 -14.98 -0.94 13.66
CA GLU A 89 -13.82 -1.78 13.37
C GLU A 89 -13.08 -1.33 12.10
N ILE A 90 -13.81 -1.04 11.02
CA ILE A 90 -13.23 -0.48 9.78
C ILE A 90 -12.47 0.82 10.09
N GLY A 91 -13.08 1.73 10.85
CA GLY A 91 -12.45 2.99 11.25
C GLY A 91 -11.15 2.80 12.03
N ASN A 92 -11.13 1.85 12.97
CA ASN A 92 -9.93 1.51 13.74
C ASN A 92 -8.82 0.95 12.82
N LYS A 93 -9.14 -0.01 11.94
CA LYS A 93 -8.15 -0.58 11.01
C LYS A 93 -7.56 0.47 10.06
N LEU A 94 -8.39 1.37 9.55
CA LEU A 94 -7.93 2.48 8.70
C LEU A 94 -7.05 3.47 9.47
N SER A 95 -7.37 3.73 10.75
CA SER A 95 -6.53 4.57 11.62
C SER A 95 -5.17 3.91 11.91
N ASP A 96 -5.17 2.62 12.24
CA ASP A 96 -3.95 1.84 12.46
C ASP A 96 -3.06 1.82 11.21
N LEU A 97 -3.66 1.65 10.03
CA LEU A 97 -2.99 1.75 8.74
C LEU A 97 -2.36 3.12 8.53
N GLN A 98 -3.10 4.21 8.76
CA GLN A 98 -2.60 5.58 8.64
C GLN A 98 -1.39 5.82 9.56
N ASN A 99 -1.44 5.29 10.78
CA ASN A 99 -0.37 5.40 11.76
C ASN A 99 0.86 4.57 11.39
N SER A 100 0.68 3.48 10.64
CA SER A 100 1.76 2.59 10.19
C SER A 100 2.57 3.13 9.01
N ILE A 101 2.08 4.17 8.30
CA ILE A 101 2.78 4.72 7.14
C ILE A 101 4.12 5.35 7.58
N PRO A 102 5.27 4.91 7.02
CA PRO A 102 6.55 5.52 7.30
C PRO A 102 6.54 7.00 6.94
N ARG A 103 6.83 7.87 7.93
CA ARG A 103 6.92 9.32 7.71
C ARG A 103 8.29 9.78 7.19
N LYS A 104 9.25 8.85 7.10
CA LYS A 104 10.66 9.22 7.20
C LYS A 104 11.35 9.54 5.87
N ASP A 105 10.97 8.97 4.72
CA ASP A 105 11.90 9.04 3.57
C ASP A 105 11.29 9.33 2.18
N SER A 106 9.98 9.51 2.01
CA SER A 106 9.44 10.01 0.74
C SER A 106 8.05 10.61 0.92
N THR A 107 7.96 11.94 0.83
CA THR A 107 6.67 12.66 0.83
C THR A 107 5.71 12.10 -0.22
N ALA A 108 6.24 11.61 -1.35
CA ALA A 108 5.44 11.03 -2.43
C ALA A 108 4.79 9.69 -2.06
N ASN A 109 5.50 8.79 -1.37
CA ASN A 109 4.94 7.50 -0.96
C ASN A 109 3.92 7.69 0.16
N TYR A 110 4.21 8.57 1.12
CA TYR A 110 3.26 8.90 2.20
C TYR A 110 1.93 9.42 1.65
N GLU A 111 1.98 10.39 0.73
CA GLU A 111 0.78 10.93 0.09
C GLU A 111 -0.02 9.88 -0.67
N LEU A 112 0.65 8.93 -1.32
CA LEU A 112 -0.02 7.85 -2.04
C LEU A 112 -0.83 6.98 -1.06
N TYR A 113 -0.20 6.48 0.00
CA TYR A 113 -0.88 5.65 1.00
C TYR A 113 -2.02 6.41 1.70
N ASP A 114 -1.81 7.68 2.04
CA ASP A 114 -2.84 8.55 2.62
C ASP A 114 -4.04 8.74 1.66
N LYS A 115 -3.78 8.96 0.37
CA LYS A 115 -4.85 9.06 -0.65
C LYS A 115 -5.63 7.75 -0.79
N ILE A 116 -4.95 6.60 -0.72
CA ILE A 116 -5.59 5.28 -0.74
C ILE A 116 -6.50 5.12 0.47
N ILE A 117 -6.02 5.38 1.69
CA ILE A 117 -6.82 5.30 2.92
C ILE A 117 -8.04 6.22 2.84
N LYS A 118 -7.85 7.47 2.41
CA LYS A 118 -8.95 8.43 2.21
C LYS A 118 -9.99 7.93 1.21
N THR A 119 -9.57 7.17 0.20
CA THR A 119 -10.50 6.57 -0.78
C THR A 119 -11.35 5.49 -0.13
N PHE A 120 -10.78 4.66 0.74
CA PHE A 120 -11.55 3.66 1.49
C PHE A 120 -12.50 4.27 2.51
N VAL A 121 -12.11 5.36 3.19
CA VAL A 121 -13.03 6.13 4.04
C VAL A 121 -14.23 6.65 3.23
N LYS A 122 -13.99 7.16 2.01
CA LYS A 122 -15.07 7.58 1.10
C LYS A 122 -15.95 6.40 0.67
N LEU A 123 -15.35 5.24 0.39
CA LEU A 123 -16.07 4.03 0.02
C LEU A 123 -16.99 3.54 1.15
N GLN A 124 -16.47 3.46 2.38
CA GLN A 124 -17.25 3.14 3.58
C GLN A 124 -18.43 4.09 3.74
N LYS A 125 -18.19 5.41 3.62
CA LYS A 125 -19.26 6.41 3.69
C LYS A 125 -20.29 6.23 2.58
N SER A 126 -19.86 5.89 1.36
CA SER A 126 -20.76 5.61 0.24
C SER A 126 -21.63 4.39 0.51
N GLN A 127 -21.07 3.31 1.06
CA GLN A 127 -21.84 2.13 1.40
C GLN A 127 -22.87 2.40 2.49
N ASN A 128 -22.50 3.12 3.53
CA ASN A 128 -23.47 3.54 4.56
C ASN A 128 -24.63 4.37 3.99
N ARG A 129 -24.38 5.21 2.98
CA ARG A 129 -25.45 5.94 2.29
C ARG A 129 -26.36 5.00 1.49
N LEU A 130 -25.79 4.00 0.82
CA LEU A 130 -26.58 3.00 0.09
C LEU A 130 -27.51 2.20 1.02
N ILE A 131 -27.01 1.81 2.19
CA ILE A 131 -27.82 1.16 3.22
C ILE A 131 -28.99 2.06 3.64
N GLY A 132 -28.71 3.33 3.96
CA GLY A 132 -29.75 4.27 4.34
C GLY A 132 -30.79 4.53 3.23
N VAL A 133 -30.38 4.57 1.97
CA VAL A 133 -31.32 4.71 0.84
C VAL A 133 -32.20 3.47 0.70
N ARG A 134 -31.63 2.26 0.83
CA ARG A 134 -32.39 1.00 0.78
C ARG A 134 -33.46 0.93 1.87
N GLU A 135 -33.12 1.32 3.10
CA GLU A 135 -34.09 1.37 4.21
C GLU A 135 -35.25 2.34 3.94
N VAL A 136 -34.96 3.48 3.29
CA VAL A 136 -36.00 4.43 2.89
C VAL A 136 -36.88 3.87 1.78
N GLU A 137 -36.29 3.20 0.77
CA GLU A 137 -37.05 2.55 -0.29
C GLU A 137 -37.97 1.43 0.23
N GLU A 138 -37.51 0.66 1.21
CA GLU A 138 -38.33 -0.37 1.88
C GLU A 138 -39.55 0.26 2.58
N LYS A 139 -39.37 1.37 3.30
CA LYS A 139 -40.47 2.10 3.94
C LYS A 139 -41.44 2.73 2.95
N ILE A 140 -40.95 3.24 1.82
CA ILE A 140 -41.81 3.79 0.76
C ILE A 140 -42.73 2.69 0.24
N LYS A 141 -42.19 1.49 -0.03
CA LYS A 141 -43.00 0.35 -0.47
C LYS A 141 -44.04 -0.07 0.56
N GLU A 142 -43.69 -0.06 1.85
CA GLU A 142 -44.63 -0.33 2.94
C GLU A 142 -45.78 0.69 2.94
N PHE A 143 -45.48 1.98 2.88
CA PHE A 143 -46.49 3.04 2.81
C PHE A 143 -47.34 2.99 1.54
N GLU A 144 -46.77 2.61 0.39
CA GLU A 144 -47.55 2.41 -0.86
C GLU A 144 -48.58 1.28 -0.72
N ILE A 145 -48.24 0.21 0.00
CA ILE A 145 -49.16 -0.90 0.30
C ILE A 145 -50.26 -0.42 1.25
N GLU A 146 -49.90 0.24 2.35
CA GLU A 146 -50.88 0.76 3.33
C GLU A 146 -51.85 1.77 2.70
N LEU A 147 -51.37 2.63 1.81
CA LEU A 147 -52.19 3.62 1.11
C LEU A 147 -53.19 2.91 0.19
N LYS A 148 -52.73 1.89 -0.55
CA LYS A 148 -53.60 1.10 -1.41
C LYS A 148 -54.68 0.35 -0.61
N ASP A 149 -54.32 -0.25 0.51
CA ASP A 149 -55.27 -0.95 1.38
C ASP A 149 -56.32 0.02 1.95
N CYS A 150 -55.90 1.22 2.35
CA CYS A 150 -56.79 2.29 2.79
C CYS A 150 -57.75 2.75 1.68
N ASP A 151 -57.26 2.93 0.45
CA ASP A 151 -58.09 3.29 -0.70
C ASP A 151 -59.15 2.21 -1.01
N GLU A 152 -58.77 0.93 -0.90
CA GLU A 152 -59.69 -0.20 -1.07
C GLU A 152 -60.76 -0.25 0.04
N GLU A 153 -60.39 0.06 1.29
CA GLU A 153 -61.30 0.14 2.43
C GLU A 153 -62.26 1.33 2.30
N VAL A 154 -61.78 2.51 1.92
CA VAL A 154 -62.64 3.68 1.66
C VAL A 154 -63.61 3.41 0.51
N ALA A 155 -63.16 2.71 -0.54
CA ALA A 155 -64.03 2.31 -1.64
C ALA A 155 -65.11 1.32 -1.19
N SER A 156 -64.79 0.38 -0.29
CA SER A 156 -65.77 -0.56 0.26
C SER A 156 -66.79 0.13 1.16
N LEU A 157 -66.35 0.97 2.09
CA LEU A 157 -67.21 1.78 2.98
C LEU A 157 -68.16 2.68 2.19
N ASN A 158 -67.68 3.34 1.14
CA ASN A 158 -68.52 4.16 0.28
C ASN A 158 -69.59 3.34 -0.45
N ARG A 159 -69.27 2.13 -0.92
CA ARG A 159 -70.25 1.22 -1.52
C ARG A 159 -71.32 0.83 -0.49
N ASP A 160 -70.93 0.46 0.72
CA ASP A 160 -71.85 0.07 1.79
C ASP A 160 -72.78 1.22 2.19
N LEU A 161 -72.25 2.44 2.26
CA LEU A 161 -73.01 3.65 2.59
C LEU A 161 -74.04 3.98 1.50
N GLN A 162 -73.70 3.82 0.22
CA GLN A 162 -74.64 3.97 -0.89
C GLN A 162 -75.78 2.93 -0.85
N VAL A 163 -75.48 1.70 -0.45
CA VAL A 163 -76.50 0.65 -0.27
C VAL A 163 -77.42 1.00 0.89
N ALA A 164 -76.88 1.50 2.01
CA ALA A 164 -77.66 1.91 3.17
C ALA A 164 -78.59 3.09 2.88
N LEU A 165 -78.16 4.07 2.07
CA LEU A 165 -78.97 5.23 1.67
C LEU A 165 -80.08 4.93 0.65
N ARG A 166 -80.08 3.74 0.01
CA ARG A 166 -81.10 3.32 -0.96
C ARG A 166 -82.25 2.49 -0.36
N LYS A 167 -82.17 2.15 0.93
CA LYS A 167 -83.26 1.50 1.68
C LYS A 167 -84.08 2.55 2.43
#